data_AF-K0F1V1-F1
#
_entry.id   AF-K0F1V1-F1
#
_cell.length_a   1.000
_cell.length_b   1.000
_cell.length_c   1.000
_cell.angle_alpha   90.00
_cell.angle_beta   90.00
_cell.angle_gamma   90.00
#
_symmetry.space_group_name_H-M   'P 1'
#
loop_
_entity.id
_entity.type
_entity.pdbx_description
1 polymer ?
#
loop_
_entity_poly.entity_id
_entity_poly.type
_entity_poly.pdbx_seq_one_letter_code
_entity_poly.pdbx_strand_id
1 'polypeptide(L)' 'MDAMVIPLVPRGGFTVRRVGDRWELVNSRGYGRTVVLHSWPRDQHSEAFAHCYRLNGRTVEELQAAFR' A
#
# COMPACT_ATOMS: atom_id res chain seq x y z
N MET A 1 3.06 -33.70 9.22
CA MET A 1 2.83 -33.02 7.93
C MET A 1 2.61 -31.56 8.25
N ASP A 2 3.64 -30.73 8.16
CA ASP A 2 3.46 -29.28 8.31
C ASP A 2 2.91 -28.73 7.00
N ALA A 3 1.69 -28.18 7.05
CA ALA A 3 1.13 -27.45 5.92
C ALA A 3 1.91 -26.14 5.78
N MET A 4 2.72 -26.02 4.72
CA MET A 4 3.40 -24.77 4.41
C MET A 4 2.35 -23.76 3.93
N VAL A 5 1.97 -22.82 4.81
CA VAL A 5 1.12 -21.69 4.44
C VAL A 5 1.94 -20.79 3.53
N ILE A 6 1.69 -20.87 2.22
CA ILE A 6 2.24 -19.90 1.27
C ILE A 6 1.33 -18.66 1.36
N PRO A 7 1.80 -17.52 1.89
CA PRO A 7 1.00 -16.31 1.83
C PRO A 7 0.80 -15.95 0.36
N LEU A 8 -0.44 -16.07 -0.12
CA LEU A 8 -0.87 -15.59 -1.43
C LEU A 8 -0.83 -14.05 -1.52
N VAL A 9 -0.54 -13.38 -0.41
CA VAL A 9 -0.50 -11.93 -0.29
C VAL A 9 0.94 -11.45 -0.40
N PRO A 10 1.25 -10.56 -1.36
CA PRO A 10 2.56 -9.92 -1.47
C PRO A 10 2.96 -9.25 -0.15
N ARG A 11 4.22 -9.40 0.25
CA ARG A 11 4.78 -8.74 1.45
C ARG A 11 5.32 -7.32 1.19
N GLY A 12 5.14 -6.81 -0.03
CA GLY A 12 5.66 -5.50 -0.44
C GLY A 12 5.38 -5.20 -1.91
N GLY A 13 5.89 -4.07 -2.39
CA GLY A 13 5.62 -3.58 -3.75
C GLY A 13 4.30 -2.81 -3.86
N PHE A 14 3.71 -2.46 -2.71
CA PHE A 14 2.55 -1.60 -2.65
C PHE A 14 2.97 -0.16 -2.90
N THR A 15 2.16 0.55 -3.70
CA THR A 15 2.37 1.96 -4.02
C THR A 15 1.04 2.67 -4.01
N VAL A 16 1.03 3.92 -3.58
CA VAL A 16 -0.11 4.82 -3.71
C VAL A 16 0.08 5.71 -4.93
N ARG A 17 -0.97 5.84 -5.73
CA ARG A 17 -1.03 6.80 -6.85
C ARG A 17 -2.24 7.71 -6.71
N ARG A 18 -2.12 8.94 -7.23
CA ARG A 18 -3.28 9.84 -7.37
C ARG A 18 -3.95 9.61 -8.71
N VAL A 19 -5.26 9.41 -8.72
CA VAL A 19 -6.09 9.31 -9.93
C VAL A 19 -7.30 10.22 -9.75
N GLY A 20 -7.32 11.34 -10.47
CA GLY A 20 -8.37 12.35 -10.32
C GLY A 20 -8.44 12.90 -8.89
N ASP A 21 -9.57 12.69 -8.24
CA ASP A 21 -9.92 13.11 -6.89
C ASP A 21 -9.78 12.01 -5.84
N ARG A 22 -9.05 10.94 -6.15
CA ARG A 22 -8.79 9.84 -5.21
C ARG A 22 -7.35 9.37 -5.22
N TRP A 23 -6.98 8.73 -4.12
CA TRP A 23 -5.77 7.94 -3.99
C TRP A 23 -6.11 6.47 -4.20
N GLU A 24 -5.25 5.73 -4.89
CA GLU A 24 -5.40 4.30 -5.13
C GLU A 24 -4.16 3.57 -4.63
N LEU A 25 -4.37 2.53 -3.82
CA LEU A 25 -3.34 1.57 -3.43
C LEU A 25 -3.32 0.43 -4.46
N VAL A 26 -2.16 0.24 -5.07
CA VAL A 26 -1.92 -0.84 -6.04
C VAL A 26 -0.71 -1.66 -5.58
N ASN A 27 -0.65 -2.94 -5.97
CA ASN A 27 0.57 -3.73 -5.83
C ASN A 27 1.21 -3.94 -7.21
N SER A 28 2.21 -3.12 -7.50
CA SER A 28 2.86 -3.11 -8.82
C SER A 28 3.66 -4.38 -9.14
N ARG A 29 4.08 -5.14 -8.11
CA ARG A 29 4.96 -6.31 -8.27
C ARG A 29 4.20 -7.65 -8.34
N GLY A 30 3.12 -7.80 -7.58
CA GLY A 30 2.37 -9.06 -7.47
C GLY A 30 1.11 -9.08 -8.32
N TYR A 31 0.24 -8.08 -8.15
CA TYR A 31 -1.07 -8.05 -8.83
C TYR A 31 -1.05 -7.24 -10.13
N GLY A 32 0.01 -6.46 -10.35
CA GLY A 32 0.13 -5.56 -11.48
C GLY A 32 -0.46 -4.17 -11.19
N ARG A 33 -0.03 -3.19 -11.99
CA ARG A 33 -0.36 -1.76 -11.78
C ARG A 33 -1.83 -1.42 -12.05
N THR A 34 -2.60 -2.33 -12.61
CA THR A 34 -4.02 -2.12 -12.97
C THR A 34 -4.98 -2.57 -11.85
N VAL A 35 -4.51 -3.38 -10.91
CA VAL A 35 -5.33 -3.88 -9.80
C VAL A 35 -5.29 -2.89 -8.64
N VAL A 36 -6.43 -2.23 -8.40
CA VAL A 36 -6.64 -1.34 -7.25
C VAL A 36 -7.17 -2.17 -6.09
N LEU A 37 -6.42 -2.18 -5.00
CA LEU A 37 -6.77 -2.94 -3.79
C LEU A 37 -7.64 -2.13 -2.84
N HIS A 38 -7.38 -0.83 -2.78
CA HIS A 38 -8.15 0.12 -1.99
C HIS A 38 -8.00 1.53 -2.56
N SER A 39 -8.92 2.42 -2.21
CA SER A 39 -8.93 3.79 -2.64
C SER A 39 -9.48 4.70 -1.56
N TRP A 40 -9.01 5.94 -1.54
CA TRP A 40 -9.40 6.98 -0.60
C TRP A 40 -9.77 8.26 -1.33
N PRO A 41 -10.73 9.05 -0.81
CA PRO A 41 -10.92 10.43 -1.23
C PRO A 41 -9.64 11.27 -1.18
N ARG A 42 -9.56 12.32 -1.98
CA ARG A 42 -8.37 13.19 -2.13
C ARG A 42 -7.83 13.73 -0.80
N ASP A 43 -8.71 14.06 0.13
CA ASP A 43 -8.40 14.62 1.44
C ASP A 43 -7.74 13.58 2.38
N GLN A 44 -7.99 12.29 2.16
CA GLN A 44 -7.46 11.17 2.95
C GLN A 44 -6.11 10.64 2.43
N HIS A 45 -5.22 11.55 2.02
CA HIS A 45 -3.91 11.17 1.52
C HIS A 45 -3.06 10.51 2.61
N SER A 46 -3.09 11.04 3.84
CA SER A 46 -2.33 10.54 4.98
C SER A 46 -2.63 9.07 5.27
N GLU A 47 -3.91 8.70 5.24
CA GLU A 47 -4.40 7.35 5.44
C GLU A 47 -3.92 6.41 4.33
N ALA A 48 -3.98 6.86 3.08
CA ALA A 48 -3.49 6.10 1.94
C ALA A 48 -1.99 5.80 2.06
N PHE A 49 -1.17 6.81 2.36
CA PHE A 49 0.29 6.64 2.52
C PHE A 49 0.64 5.80 3.76
N ALA A 50 -0.05 6.00 4.89
CA ALA A 50 0.14 5.19 6.08
C ALA A 50 -0.17 3.71 5.83
N HIS A 51 -1.28 3.41 5.14
CA HIS A 51 -1.62 2.04 4.77
C HIS A 51 -0.56 1.44 3.83
N CYS A 52 -0.09 2.20 2.84
CA CYS A 52 0.98 1.77 1.96
C CYS A 52 2.29 1.46 2.70
N TYR A 53 2.68 2.27 3.69
CA TYR A 53 3.87 2.03 4.50
C TYR A 53 3.73 0.72 5.30
N ARG A 54 2.61 0.55 6.01
CA ARG A 54 2.33 -0.67 6.79
C ARG A 54 2.40 -1.93 5.94
N LEU A 55 1.82 -1.91 4.74
CA LEU A 55 1.84 -3.06 3.82
C LEU A 55 3.23 -3.35 3.23
N ASN A 56 4.14 -2.38 3.23
CA ASN A 56 5.54 -2.57 2.88
C ASN A 56 6.43 -2.87 4.10
N GLY A 57 5.83 -3.17 5.26
CA GLY A 57 6.55 -3.48 6.49
C GLY A 57 7.22 -2.27 7.15
N ARG A 58 6.80 -1.05 6.81
CA ARG A 58 7.29 0.20 7.40
C ARG A 58 6.27 0.77 8.38
N THR A 59 6.76 1.52 9.36
CA THR A 59 5.91 2.16 10.36
C THR A 59 5.44 3.54 9.91
N VAL A 60 4.45 4.10 10.61
CA VAL A 60 3.95 5.45 10.33
C VAL A 60 4.95 6.50 10.81
N GLU A 61 5.75 6.18 11.82
CA GLU A 61 6.85 7.03 12.30
C GLU A 61 7.91 7.18 11.22
N GLU A 62 8.24 6.11 10.48
CA GLU A 62 9.11 6.20 9.30
C GLU A 62 8.51 7.08 8.19
N LEU A 63 7.19 7.04 8.02
CA LEU A 63 6.48 7.93 7.09
C LEU A 63 6.61 9.40 7.53
N GLN A 64 6.38 9.69 8.80
CA GLN A 64 6.51 11.04 9.36
C GLN A 64 7.95 11.56 9.28
N ALA A 65 8.94 10.68 9.48
CA ALA A 65 10.34 11.03 9.33
C ALA A 65 10.70 11.39 7.88
N ALA A 66 10.05 10.78 6.88
CA ALA A 66 10.27 11.07 5.47
C ALA A 66 9.70 12.44 5.00
N PHE A 67 8.82 13.07 5.81
CA PHE A 67 8.26 14.39 5.53
C PHE A 67 8.99 15.55 6.23
N ARG A 68 10.01 15.27 7.06
CA ARG A 68 10.88 16.29 7.65
C ARG A 68 12.06 16.60 6.73
#